data_AF-A0A958EF48-F1
#
_entry.id   AF-A0A958EF48-F1
#
_cell.length_a   1.000
_cell.length_b   1.000
_cell.length_c   1.000
_cell.angle_alpha   90.00
_cell.angle_beta   90.00
_cell.angle_gamma   90.00
#
_symmetry.space_group_name_H-M   'P 1'
#
loop_
_entity.id
_entity.type
_entity.pdbx_description
1 polymer ?
#
loop_
_entity_poly.entity_id
_entity_poly.type
_entity_poly.pdbx_seq_one_letter_code
_entity_poly.pdbx_strand_id
1 'polypeptide(L)'
;QAQFPDAHLVKAFNSVGSARMVNPTYAAGKPTMFICGNESAARETVGELVEQFGWEVADMGTAEAARAIEPLCMLWCIPGFKDNQWTHAFKLLK
;
A
#
# COMPACT_ATOMS: atom_id res chain seq x y z
N GLN A 1 -17.42 -7.70 -0.67
CA GLN A 1 -18.35 -6.70 -0.09
C GLN A 1 -19.71 -7.29 0.28
N ALA A 2 -19.86 -8.62 0.46
CA ALA A 2 -21.17 -9.21 0.78
C ALA A 2 -21.77 -8.73 2.12
N GLN A 3 -20.93 -8.45 3.12
CA GLN A 3 -21.38 -7.99 4.45
C GLN A 3 -21.72 -6.49 4.50
N PHE A 4 -21.13 -5.69 3.60
CA PHE A 4 -21.32 -4.24 3.52
C PHE A 4 -21.41 -3.85 2.04
N PRO A 5 -22.56 -4.08 1.38
CA PRO A 5 -22.70 -3.90 -0.06
C PRO A 5 -22.53 -2.44 -0.49
N ASP A 6 -22.91 -1.49 0.35
CA ASP A 6 -22.85 -0.06 0.05
C ASP A 6 -21.46 0.55 0.30
N ALA A 7 -20.56 -0.17 0.98
CA ALA A 7 -19.22 0.33 1.27
C ALA A 7 -18.29 0.14 0.06
N HIS A 8 -17.58 1.20 -0.35
CA HIS A 8 -16.58 1.12 -1.42
C HIS A 8 -15.20 0.82 -0.82
N LEU A 9 -14.82 -0.46 -0.82
CA LEU A 9 -13.57 -0.93 -0.21
C LEU A 9 -12.37 -0.66 -1.10
N VAL A 10 -11.33 -0.07 -0.52
CA VAL A 10 -9.98 0.01 -1.10
C VAL A 10 -8.95 -0.46 -0.07
N LYS A 11 -8.07 -1.38 -0.48
CA LYS A 11 -6.90 -1.84 0.29
C LYS A 11 -5.72 -0.93 -0.03
N ALA A 12 -5.03 -0.42 1.00
CA ALA A 12 -3.80 0.34 0.88
C ALA A 12 -3.01 0.29 2.21
N PHE A 13 -1.76 0.79 2.21
CA PHE A 13 -0.93 1.07 3.40
C PHE A 13 -0.56 -0.11 4.31
N ASN A 14 -0.70 -1.37 3.86
CA ASN A 14 -0.40 -2.52 4.71
C ASN A 14 1.11 -2.81 4.86
N SER A 15 1.96 -2.31 3.96
CA SER A 15 3.39 -2.64 3.88
C SER A 15 4.30 -1.47 4.26
N VAL A 16 3.90 -0.70 5.28
CA VAL A 16 4.66 0.43 5.83
C VAL A 16 4.41 0.60 7.33
N GLY A 17 5.43 0.99 8.10
CA GLY A 17 5.29 1.40 9.50
C GLY A 17 4.80 2.84 9.67
N SER A 18 4.09 3.13 10.77
CA SER A 18 3.47 4.45 11.02
C SER A 18 4.45 5.62 10.94
N ALA A 19 5.69 5.46 11.42
CA ALA A 19 6.74 6.48 11.40
C ALA A 19 7.19 6.91 9.98
N ARG A 20 6.83 6.14 8.94
CA ARG A 20 7.19 6.39 7.54
C ARG A 20 5.95 6.43 6.62
N MET A 21 4.75 6.49 7.18
CA MET A 21 3.52 6.43 6.38
C MET A 21 3.28 7.72 5.58
N VAL A 22 3.60 8.88 6.15
CA VAL A 22 3.36 10.20 5.54
C VAL A 22 4.69 10.83 5.13
N ASN A 23 4.78 11.23 3.87
CA ASN A 23 5.93 11.88 3.24
C ASN A 23 7.28 11.22 3.56
N PRO A 24 7.44 9.90 3.32
CA PRO A 24 8.69 9.24 3.64
C PRO A 24 9.82 9.66 2.68
N THR A 25 11.04 9.63 3.19
CA THR A 25 12.25 9.89 2.41
C THR A 25 13.15 8.66 2.43
N TYR A 26 13.51 8.18 1.25
CA TYR A 26 14.45 7.07 1.05
C TYR A 26 15.52 7.49 0.04
N ALA A 27 16.75 6.99 0.21
CA ALA A 27 17.85 7.25 -0.73
C ALA A 27 17.53 6.75 -2.16
N ALA A 28 16.74 5.68 -2.27
CA ALA A 28 16.29 5.12 -3.55
C ALA A 28 15.09 5.85 -4.18
N GLY A 29 14.64 6.97 -3.58
CA GLY A 29 13.54 7.79 -4.09
C GLY A 29 12.16 7.41 -3.53
N LYS A 30 11.11 7.84 -4.23
CA LYS A 30 9.71 7.70 -3.82
C LYS A 30 9.30 6.22 -3.82
N PRO A 31 8.82 5.65 -2.70
CA PRO A 31 8.41 4.25 -2.64
C PRO A 31 7.06 4.01 -3.32
N THR A 32 6.74 2.74 -3.60
CA THR A 32 5.47 2.35 -4.24
C THR A 32 4.47 1.85 -3.20
N MET A 33 3.26 2.37 -3.27
CA MET A 33 2.11 1.89 -2.51
C MET A 33 1.17 1.14 -3.45
N PHE A 34 0.87 -0.11 -3.10
CA PHE A 34 -0.01 -0.98 -3.88
C PHE A 34 -1.44 -0.81 -3.38
N ILE A 35 -2.37 -0.54 -4.30
CA ILE A 35 -3.79 -0.38 -3.98
C ILE A 35 -4.64 -1.34 -4.80
N CYS A 36 -5.81 -1.71 -4.27
CA CYS A 36 -6.83 -2.43 -5.03
C CYS A 36 -8.23 -2.23 -4.41
N GLY A 37 -9.28 -2.38 -5.20
CA GLY A 37 -10.67 -2.18 -4.77
C GLY A 37 -11.62 -2.36 -5.94
N ASN A 38 -12.90 -2.66 -5.70
CA ASN A 38 -13.82 -2.96 -6.81
C ASN A 38 -14.30 -1.72 -7.56
N GLU A 39 -14.48 -0.60 -6.85
CA GLU A 39 -15.00 0.63 -7.43
C GLU A 39 -13.86 1.55 -7.89
N SER A 40 -13.85 1.95 -9.17
CA SER A 40 -12.75 2.73 -9.74
C SER A 40 -12.66 4.13 -9.14
N ALA A 41 -13.80 4.79 -8.92
CA ALA A 41 -13.81 6.13 -8.32
C ALA A 41 -13.26 6.13 -6.88
N ALA A 42 -13.52 5.05 -6.13
CA ALA A 42 -12.96 4.90 -4.79
C ALA A 42 -11.44 4.67 -4.83
N ARG A 43 -10.94 3.86 -5.77
CA ARG A 43 -9.49 3.66 -5.96
C ARG A 43 -8.80 4.94 -6.39
N GLU A 44 -9.41 5.74 -7.26
CA GLU A 44 -8.88 7.05 -7.67
C GLU A 44 -8.76 7.99 -6.47
N THR A 45 -9.83 8.13 -5.68
CA THR A 45 -9.83 8.94 -4.45
C THR A 45 -8.72 8.51 -3.48
N VAL A 46 -8.54 7.21 -3.28
CA VAL A 46 -7.47 6.68 -2.40
C VAL A 46 -6.09 6.83 -3.04
N GLY A 47 -5.98 6.72 -4.37
CA GLY A 47 -4.77 6.99 -5.12
C GLY A 47 -4.28 8.41 -4.90
N GLU A 48 -5.17 9.40 -5.00
CA GLU A 48 -4.84 10.79 -4.70
C GLU A 48 -4.35 10.99 -3.26
N LEU A 49 -4.96 10.31 -2.28
CA LEU A 49 -4.48 10.35 -0.88
C LEU A 49 -3.10 9.72 -0.72
N VAL A 50 -2.83 8.61 -1.43
CA VAL A 50 -1.53 7.94 -1.45
C VAL A 50 -0.45 8.85 -2.05
N GLU A 51 -0.76 9.57 -3.13
CA GLU A 51 0.13 10.58 -3.70
C GLU A 51 0.32 11.77 -2.76
N GLN A 52 -0.79 12.21 -2.15
CA GLN A 52 -0.94 13.03 -0.94
C GLN A 52 0.20 12.79 0.08
N PHE A 53 0.36 11.51 0.40
CA PHE A 53 1.24 11.02 1.46
C PHE A 53 2.66 10.75 0.96
N GLY A 54 3.00 11.15 -0.26
CA GLY A 54 4.36 11.03 -0.78
C GLY A 54 4.70 9.64 -1.31
N TRP A 55 3.71 8.86 -1.77
CA TRP A 55 3.93 7.55 -2.41
C TRP A 55 3.64 7.58 -3.91
N GLU A 56 4.23 6.66 -4.67
CA GLU A 56 3.77 6.34 -6.01
C GLU A 56 2.65 5.32 -5.92
N VAL A 57 1.57 5.53 -6.66
CA VAL A 57 0.44 4.60 -6.71
C VAL A 57 0.72 3.49 -7.71
N ALA A 58 0.49 2.25 -7.29
CA ALA A 58 0.37 1.11 -8.17
C ALA A 58 -1.00 0.45 -7.95
N ASP A 59 -1.94 0.70 -8.87
CA ASP A 59 -3.28 0.11 -8.85
C ASP A 59 -3.24 -1.33 -9.41
N MET A 60 -3.61 -2.29 -8.56
CA MET A 60 -3.66 -3.73 -8.87
C MET A 60 -5.05 -4.20 -9.31
N GLY A 61 -6.00 -3.27 -9.49
CA GLY A 61 -7.35 -3.56 -9.95
C GLY A 61 -8.31 -3.91 -8.82
N THR A 62 -9.03 -5.01 -8.98
CA THR A 62 -10.18 -5.36 -8.13
C THR A 62 -9.75 -5.88 -6.75
N ALA A 63 -10.71 -6.01 -5.83
CA ALA A 63 -10.44 -6.43 -4.46
C ALA A 63 -9.83 -7.84 -4.35
N GLU A 64 -9.97 -8.69 -5.37
CA GLU A 64 -9.32 -10.01 -5.45
C GLU A 64 -7.79 -9.90 -5.37
N ALA A 65 -7.20 -8.80 -5.88
CA ALA A 65 -5.76 -8.55 -5.80
C ALA A 65 -5.27 -8.36 -4.35
N ALA A 66 -6.16 -8.08 -3.39
CA ALA A 66 -5.83 -7.97 -1.97
C ALA A 66 -5.11 -9.23 -1.47
N ARG A 67 -5.49 -10.42 -1.96
CA ARG A 67 -4.84 -11.69 -1.62
C ARG A 67 -3.34 -11.67 -1.92
N ALA A 68 -2.92 -10.99 -2.99
CA ALA A 68 -1.52 -10.91 -3.40
C ALA A 68 -0.76 -9.80 -2.67
N ILE A 69 -1.39 -8.64 -2.42
CA ILE A 69 -0.71 -7.49 -1.82
C ILE A 69 -0.73 -7.49 -0.28
N GLU A 70 -1.66 -8.20 0.36
CA GLU A 70 -1.67 -8.38 1.82
C GLU A 70 -0.40 -9.05 2.37
N PRO A 71 0.14 -10.11 1.73
CA PRO A 71 1.43 -10.70 2.08
C PRO A 71 2.63 -9.76 2.05
N LEU A 72 2.56 -8.59 1.38
CA LEU A 72 3.66 -7.62 1.43
C LEU A 72 3.92 -7.14 2.87
N CYS A 73 2.92 -7.10 3.74
CA CYS A 73 3.11 -6.82 5.17
C CYS A 73 4.01 -7.87 5.82
N MET A 74 3.80 -9.16 5.51
CA MET A 74 4.63 -10.23 6.04
C MET A 74 6.07 -10.09 5.56
N LEU A 75 6.28 -9.82 4.27
CA LEU A 75 7.62 -9.55 3.73
C LEU A 75 8.27 -8.33 4.39
N TRP A 76 7.50 -7.27 4.63
CA TRP A 76 7.99 -6.06 5.31
C TRP A 76 8.38 -6.33 6.77
N CYS A 77 7.62 -7.16 7.50
CA CYS A 77 7.89 -7.49 8.89
C CYS A 77 9.09 -8.42 9.11
N ILE A 78 9.46 -9.26 8.13
CA ILE A 78 10.55 -10.25 8.30
C ILE A 78 11.88 -9.60 8.71
N PRO A 79 12.43 -8.58 8.01
CA PRO A 79 13.64 -7.89 8.46
C PRO A 79 13.48 -7.16 9.79
N GLY A 80 12.26 -6.68 10.10
CA GLY A 80 11.93 -6.04 11.36
C GLY A 80 12.08 -7.01 12.54
N PHE A 81 11.51 -8.20 12.44
CA PHE A 81 11.61 -9.22 13.48
C PHE A 81 13.00 -9.84 13.57
N LYS A 82 13.67 -10.08 12.44
CA LYS A 82 14.99 -10.73 12.44
C LYS A 82 16.11 -9.81 12.90
N ASP A 83 16.13 -8.59 12.37
CA ASP A 83 17.31 -7.72 12.41
C ASP A 83 16.99 -6.31 12.94
N ASN A 84 15.79 -6.09 13.48
CA ASN A 84 15.27 -4.79 13.95
C ASN A 84 15.28 -3.70 12.85
N GLN A 85 15.13 -4.11 11.59
CA GLN A 85 15.08 -3.19 10.45
C GLN A 85 13.62 -2.87 10.10
N TRP A 86 13.15 -1.68 10.50
CA TRP A 86 11.74 -1.26 10.34
C TRP A 86 11.57 -0.06 9.39
N THR A 87 12.62 0.30 8.65
CA THR A 87 12.70 1.54 7.88
C THR A 87 12.92 1.31 6.40
N HIS A 88 12.50 0.16 5.85
CA HIS A 88 12.51 -0.11 4.42
C HIS A 88 11.11 0.04 3.82
N ALA A 89 11.05 0.13 2.50
CA ALA A 89 9.82 0.16 1.72
C ALA A 89 10.03 -0.59 0.39
N PHE A 90 8.93 -0.96 -0.25
CA PHE A 90 8.96 -1.57 -1.58
C PHE A 90 8.95 -0.52 -2.69
N LYS A 91 9.56 -0.87 -3.82
CA LYS A 91 9.56 -0.08 -5.05
C LYS A 91 9.25 -1.00 -6.23
N LEU A 92 8.24 -0.66 -7.02
CA LEU A 92 7.96 -1.29 -8.30
C LEU A 92 8.70 -0.53 -9.40
N LEU A 93 9.62 -1.21 -10.09
CA LEU A 93 10.30 -0.67 -11.26
C LEU A 93 9.59 -1.18 -12.52
N LYS A 94 9.38 -0.30 -13.50
CA LYS A 94 8.76 -0.60 -14.80
C LYS A 94 9.79 -0.51 -15.90
#